data_AF-A0A2V5M2T7-F1
#
_entry.id   AF-A0A2V5M2T7-F1
#
_cell.length_a   1.000
_cell.length_b   1.000
_cell.length_c   1.000
_cell.angle_alpha   90.00
_cell.angle_beta   90.00
_cell.angle_gamma   90.00
#
_symmetry.space_group_name_H-M   'P 1'
#
loop_
_entity.id
_entity.type
_entity.pdbx_description
1 polymer ?
#
loop_
_entity_poly.entity_id
_entity_poly.type
_entity_poly.pdbx_seq_one_letter_code
_entity_poly.pdbx_strand_id
1 'polypeptide(L)'
;LLRSGNNLDDMILEVPPKEGTLLAFRRSNNSWHGHTPFSGPRRVIQFNWVTSQAVVRREQNRHRFSAWMKKLRGAFSGEKKAA
;
A
#
# COMPACT_ATOMS: atom_id res chain seq x y z
N LEU A 1 10.32 2.73 -9.24
CA LEU A 1 11.25 1.97 -8.37
C LEU A 1 12.31 2.93 -7.87
N LEU A 2 12.66 2.86 -6.59
CA LEU A 2 13.51 3.85 -5.93
C LEU A 2 14.77 3.21 -5.36
N ARG A 3 15.88 3.96 -5.28
CA ARG A 3 17.12 3.52 -4.63
C ARG A 3 17.01 3.60 -3.10
N SER A 4 16.24 4.55 -2.61
CA SER A 4 16.08 4.84 -1.18
C SER A 4 14.61 4.90 -0.77
N GLY A 5 14.36 4.68 0.53
CA GLY A 5 13.01 4.72 1.11
C GLY A 5 12.56 6.10 1.57
N ASN A 6 13.41 7.11 1.42
CA ASN A 6 13.20 8.47 1.95
C ASN A 6 13.23 9.56 0.88
N ASN A 7 13.48 9.22 -0.39
CA ASN A 7 13.46 10.18 -1.49
C ASN A 7 12.72 9.59 -2.71
N LEU A 8 11.62 10.23 -3.12
CA LEU A 8 10.84 9.82 -4.31
C LEU A 8 11.55 10.17 -5.62
N ASP A 9 12.45 11.15 -5.61
CA ASP A 9 13.20 11.58 -6.79
C ASP A 9 14.45 10.73 -7.03
N ASP A 10 14.82 9.87 -6.06
CA ASP A 10 15.94 8.93 -6.15
C ASP A 10 15.54 7.67 -6.94
N MET A 11 15.21 7.89 -8.21
CA MET A 11 14.58 6.90 -9.08
C MET A 11 15.57 5.94 -9.73
N ILE A 12 15.21 4.66 -9.76
CA ILE A 12 15.84 3.62 -10.58
C ILE A 12 15.14 3.51 -11.94
N LEU A 13 13.81 3.41 -11.90
CA LEU A 13 12.98 3.16 -13.09
C LEU A 13 11.55 3.66 -12.83
N GLU A 14 11.00 4.39 -13.80
CA GLU A 14 9.57 4.70 -13.86
C GLU A 14 8.82 3.63 -14.64
N VAL A 15 7.63 3.27 -14.16
CA VAL A 15 6.76 2.27 -14.80
C VAL A 15 5.45 2.95 -15.21
N PRO A 16 5.15 3.05 -16.52
CA PRO A 16 3.94 3.73 -16.98
C PRO A 16 2.65 3.04 -16.48
N PRO A 17 1.70 3.77 -15.86
CA PRO A 17 0.43 3.22 -15.38
C PRO A 17 -0.60 3.07 -16.51
N LYS A 18 -0.23 2.33 -17.56
CA LYS A 18 -1.08 2.04 -18.73
C LYS A 18 -1.82 0.72 -18.54
N GLU A 19 -2.90 0.55 -19.29
CA GLU A 19 -3.60 -0.74 -19.36
C GLU A 19 -2.63 -1.85 -19.78
N GLY A 20 -2.73 -3.01 -19.14
CA GLY A 20 -1.85 -4.15 -19.38
C GLY A 20 -0.48 -4.07 -18.70
N THR A 21 -0.10 -2.95 -18.07
CA THR A 21 1.14 -2.87 -17.30
C THR A 21 1.09 -3.77 -16.07
N LEU A 22 1.97 -4.77 -16.02
CA LEU A 22 2.23 -5.59 -14.84
C LEU A 22 3.60 -5.23 -14.24
N LEU A 23 3.60 -4.83 -12.97
CA LEU A 23 4.82 -4.66 -12.18
C LEU A 23 4.85 -5.71 -11.07
N ALA A 24 5.87 -6.57 -11.10
CA ALA A 24 6.15 -7.54 -10.05
C ALA A 24 7.57 -7.36 -9.54
N PHE A 25 7.75 -7.44 -8.23
CA PHE A 25 9.06 -7.40 -7.59
C PHE A 25 9.03 -8.26 -6.32
N ARG A 26 10.19 -8.80 -5.95
CA ARG A 26 10.34 -9.52 -4.70
C ARG A 26 10.28 -8.52 -3.54
N ARG A 27 9.38 -8.75 -2.59
CA ARG A 27 9.38 -8.04 -1.31
C ARG A 27 10.71 -8.31 -0.59
N SER A 28 11.46 -7.26 -0.28
CA SER A 28 12.73 -7.29 0.45
C SER A 28 12.78 -6.11 1.44
N ASN A 29 13.91 -5.91 2.13
CA ASN A 29 14.10 -4.72 2.99
C ASN A 29 14.44 -3.46 2.17
N ASN A 30 14.64 -3.58 0.85
CA ASN A 30 14.98 -2.49 -0.06
C ASN A 30 14.04 -2.42 -1.27
N SER A 31 12.86 -3.03 -1.20
CA SER A 31 11.85 -3.00 -2.26
C SER A 31 11.08 -1.68 -2.28
N TRP A 32 11.80 -0.57 -2.44
CA TRP A 32 11.27 0.79 -2.39
C TRP A 32 10.55 1.15 -3.69
N HIS A 33 9.32 1.60 -3.55
CA HIS A 33 8.46 2.02 -4.65
C HIS A 33 7.47 3.05 -4.15
N GLY A 34 7.03 3.93 -5.03
CA GLY A 34 6.11 5.02 -4.71
C GLY A 34 5.61 5.68 -5.98
N HIS A 35 4.74 6.67 -5.81
CA HIS A 35 4.28 7.54 -6.88
C HIS A 35 4.03 8.93 -6.29
N THR A 36 4.15 9.95 -7.12
CA THR A 36 3.71 11.31 -6.78
C THR A 36 2.18 11.36 -6.68
N PRO A 37 1.62 12.37 -5.99
CA PRO A 37 0.18 12.62 -6.02
C PRO A 37 -0.33 12.75 -7.46
N PHE A 38 -1.53 12.23 -7.72
CA PHE A 38 -2.16 12.25 -9.05
C PHE A 38 -3.57 12.81 -8.92
N SER A 39 -3.96 13.67 -9.88
CA SER A 39 -5.33 14.19 -9.98
C SER A 39 -6.12 13.40 -11.00
N GLY A 40 -7.26 12.85 -10.58
CA GLY A 40 -8.16 12.06 -11.43
C GLY A 40 -8.20 10.56 -11.07
N PRO A 41 -9.00 9.77 -11.80
CA PRO A 41 -9.21 8.37 -11.51
C PRO A 41 -7.98 7.52 -11.87
N ARG A 42 -7.46 6.77 -10.90
CA ARG A 42 -6.41 5.76 -11.08
C ARG A 42 -6.92 4.41 -10.55
N ARG A 43 -6.94 3.39 -11.40
CA ARG A 43 -7.37 2.03 -11.05
C ARG A 43 -6.16 1.10 -11.07
N VAL A 44 -5.98 0.34 -9.99
CA VAL A 44 -4.90 -0.64 -9.87
C VAL A 44 -5.39 -1.82 -9.06
N ILE A 45 -4.91 -3.01 -9.40
CA ILE A 45 -5.05 -4.21 -8.58
C ILE A 45 -3.67 -4.50 -8.01
N GLN A 46 -3.55 -4.49 -6.69
CA GLN A 46 -2.32 -4.84 -5.99
C GLN A 46 -2.56 -6.05 -5.11
N PHE A 47 -1.65 -7.00 -5.16
CA PHE A 47 -1.65 -8.18 -4.30
C PHE A 47 -0.22 -8.60 -4.00
N ASN A 48 -0.07 -9.36 -2.92
CA ASN A 48 1.21 -9.94 -2.54
C ASN A 48 1.13 -11.45 -2.70
N TRP A 49 2.17 -12.04 -3.29
CA TRP A 49 2.39 -13.47 -3.20
C TRP A 49 3.07 -13.79 -1.87
N VAL A 50 2.51 -14.72 -1.11
CA VAL A 50 3.02 -15.10 0.22
C VAL A 50 3.34 -16.59 0.26
N THR A 51 4.35 -16.96 1.04
CA THR A 51 4.93 -18.31 1.00
C THR A 51 4.24 -19.31 1.94
N SER A 52 3.39 -18.85 2.87
CA SER A 52 2.69 -19.75 3.79
C SER A 52 1.39 -19.17 4.34
N GLN A 53 0.49 -20.06 4.77
CA GLN A 53 -0.77 -19.70 5.43
C GLN A 53 -0.55 -18.99 6.78
N ALA A 54 0.54 -19.28 7.47
CA ALA A 54 0.88 -18.59 8.72
C ALA A 54 1.11 -17.08 8.48
N VAL A 55 1.78 -16.72 7.37
CA VAL A 55 1.99 -15.32 6.98
C VAL A 55 0.66 -14.66 6.65
N VAL A 56 -0.22 -15.34 5.90
CA VAL A 56 -1.57 -14.85 5.58
C VAL A 56 -2.33 -14.51 6.87
N ARG A 57 -2.41 -15.46 7.81
CA ARG A 57 -3.13 -15.29 9.08
C ARG A 57 -2.57 -14.13 9.91
N ARG A 58 -1.25 -14.01 9.99
CA ARG A 58 -0.59 -12.92 10.72
C ARG A 58 -0.98 -11.56 10.16
N GLU A 59 -0.87 -11.38 8.85
CA GLU A 59 -1.17 -10.09 8.22
C GLU A 59 -2.67 -9.77 8.33
N GLN A 60 -3.56 -10.74 8.10
CA GLN A 60 -5.01 -10.54 8.29
C GLN A 60 -5.36 -10.14 9.73
N ASN A 61 -4.79 -10.81 10.74
CA ASN A 61 -5.03 -10.49 12.14
C ASN A 61 -4.52 -9.08 12.49
N ARG A 62 -3.32 -8.70 12.01
CA ARG A 62 -2.78 -7.34 12.17
C ARG A 62 -3.69 -6.29 11.55
N HIS A 63 -4.19 -6.54 10.34
CA HIS A 63 -5.13 -5.66 9.67
C HIS A 63 -6.46 -5.52 10.43
N ARG A 64 -7.04 -6.63 10.90
CA ARG A 64 -8.27 -6.64 11.70
C ARG A 64 -8.11 -5.83 12.99
N PHE A 65 -7.02 -6.05 13.71
CA PHE A 65 -6.72 -5.30 14.93
C PHE A 65 -6.55 -3.80 14.65
N SER A 66 -5.79 -3.44 13.62
CA SER A 66 -5.61 -2.04 13.22
C SER A 66 -6.94 -1.37 12.82
N ALA A 67 -7.79 -2.06 12.06
CA ALA A 67 -9.11 -1.56 11.68
C ALA A 67 -10.03 -1.37 12.89
N TRP A 68 -10.01 -2.31 13.84
CA TRP A 68 -10.77 -2.21 15.08
C TRP A 68 -10.32 -1.01 15.93
N MET A 69 -9.00 -0.82 16.11
CA MET A 69 -8.45 0.34 16.81
C MET A 69 -8.84 1.67 16.14
N LYS A 70 -8.78 1.73 14.80
CA LYS A 70 -9.23 2.92 14.04
C LYS A 70 -10.72 3.19 14.25
N LYS A 71 -11.55 2.15 14.26
CA LYS A 71 -12.99 2.28 14.51
C LYS A 71 -13.27 2.83 15.91
N LEU A 72 -12.57 2.33 16.93
CA LEU A 72 -12.69 2.85 18.29
C LEU A 72 -12.27 4.32 18.34
N ARG A 73 -11.09 4.67 17.80
CA ARG A 73 -10.64 6.07 17.76
C ARG A 73 -11.63 6.98 17.03
N GLY A 74 -12.19 6.56 15.90
CA GLY A 74 -13.23 7.31 15.19
C GLY A 74 -14.52 7.45 16.00
N ALA A 75 -14.91 6.42 16.76
CA ALA A 75 -16.08 6.46 17.64
C ALA A 75 -15.88 7.39 18.85
N PHE A 76 -14.65 7.49 19.38
CA PHE A 76 -14.31 8.39 20.47
C PHE A 76 -13.94 9.81 20.01
N SER A 77 -13.66 10.02 18.71
CA SER A 77 -13.26 11.31 18.15
C SER A 77 -14.43 12.21 17.71
N GLY A 78 -15.69 11.75 17.78
CA GLY A 78 -16.86 12.60 17.49
C GLY A 78 -16.90 13.22 16.09
N GLU A 79 -16.11 12.72 15.13
CA GLU A 79 -16.11 13.22 13.76
C GLU A 79 -17.40 12.76 13.06
N LYS A 80 -18.42 13.63 13.09
CA LYS A 80 -19.55 13.55 12.17
C LYS A 80 -18.98 13.57 10.75
N LYS A 81 -19.16 12.48 10.00
CA LYS A 81 -18.96 12.52 8.55
C LYS A 81 -19.93 13.55 7.98
N ALA A 82 -19.40 14.66 7.48
CA ALA A 82 -20.15 15.54 6.59
C ALA A 82 -20.51 14.73 5.33
N ALA A 83 -21.79 14.82 4.96
CA ALA A 83 -22.39 14.14 3.82
C ALA A 83 -21.84 14.65 2.48
#